data_AF-A0A8T1RVU0-F1
#
_entry.id   AF-A0A8T1RVU0-F1
#
_cell.length_a   1.000
_cell.length_b   1.000
_cell.length_c   1.000
_cell.angle_alpha   90.00
_cell.angle_beta   90.00
_cell.angle_gamma   90.00
#
_symmetry.space_group_name_H-M   'P 1'
#
loop_
_entity.id
_entity.type
_entity.pdbx_description
1 polymer ?
#
loop_
_entity_poly.entity_id
_entity_poly.type
_entity_poly.pdbx_seq_one_letter_code
_entity_poly.pdbx_strand_id
1 'polypeptide(L)'
;LPFYHPRAPSAEVEMTSYVLLAYLTTQPAPSQDDLSIATQIAKWISKQQNPNGGFSSTQDTVVALQALSRYGASTYAKSGGASTVTLQSTGNFQAQFQVDHTNRLLLQRMALPEVPGDYTTGVTGEGCVYVQ
;
A
#
# COMPACT_ATOMS: atom_id res chain seq x y z
N LEU A 1 24.37 0.42 -9.93
CA LEU A 1 24.18 -1.00 -9.55
C LEU A 1 22.75 -1.14 -9.05
N PRO A 2 21.94 -2.10 -9.55
CA PRO A 2 20.61 -2.29 -9.00
C PRO A 2 20.77 -2.67 -7.52
N PHE A 3 20.13 -1.91 -6.64
CA PHE A 3 20.24 -2.09 -5.20
C PHE A 3 19.76 -3.50 -4.83
N TYR A 4 20.69 -4.41 -4.56
CA TYR A 4 20.38 -5.72 -4.03
C TYR A 4 19.91 -5.50 -2.59
N HIS A 5 18.60 -5.52 -2.36
CA HIS A 5 18.08 -5.53 -1.00
C HIS A 5 18.19 -6.98 -0.50
N PRO A 6 19.06 -7.24 0.48
CA PRO A 6 19.13 -8.57 1.07
C PRO A 6 17.76 -8.91 1.66
N ARG A 7 17.32 -10.15 1.45
CA ARG A 7 16.10 -10.66 2.08
C ARG A 7 16.31 -10.73 3.58
N ALA A 8 15.29 -10.31 4.32
CA ALA A 8 15.29 -10.40 5.77
C ALA A 8 15.34 -11.87 6.24
N PRO A 9 15.93 -12.13 7.43
CA PRO A 9 15.80 -13.41 8.11
C PRO A 9 14.34 -13.85 8.24
N SER A 10 14.09 -15.17 8.21
CA SER A 10 12.73 -15.73 8.27
C SER A 10 11.92 -15.22 9.47
N ALA A 11 12.55 -15.09 10.64
CA ALA A 11 11.87 -14.63 11.85
C ALA A 11 11.38 -13.17 11.74
N GLU A 12 12.10 -12.31 11.02
CA GLU A 12 11.68 -10.92 10.79
C GLU A 12 10.46 -10.84 9.89
N VAL A 13 10.42 -11.67 8.83
CA VAL A 13 9.26 -11.78 7.94
C VAL A 13 8.04 -12.28 8.71
N GLU A 14 8.20 -13.33 9.51
CA GLU A 14 7.14 -13.92 10.33
C GLU A 14 6.60 -12.91 11.36
N MET A 15 7.49 -12.31 12.17
CA MET A 15 7.11 -11.31 13.18
C MET A 15 6.39 -10.12 12.55
N THR A 16 6.92 -9.58 11.46
CA THR A 16 6.33 -8.45 10.75
C THR A 16 4.97 -8.80 10.15
N SER A 17 4.78 -10.04 9.69
CA SER A 17 3.50 -10.54 9.20
C SER A 17 2.45 -10.65 10.31
N TYR A 18 2.86 -11.06 11.53
CA TYR A 18 1.98 -11.01 12.70
C TYR A 18 1.61 -9.58 13.10
N VAL A 19 2.55 -8.63 13.01
CA VAL A 19 2.24 -7.20 13.25
C VAL A 19 1.21 -6.70 12.24
N LEU A 20 1.35 -7.05 10.95
CA LEU A 20 0.34 -6.71 9.94
C LEU A 20 -1.04 -7.30 10.28
N LEU A 21 -1.09 -8.58 10.71
CA LEU A 21 -2.34 -9.19 11.16
C LEU A 21 -2.94 -8.46 12.37
N ALA A 22 -2.12 -8.04 13.32
CA ALA A 22 -2.58 -7.30 14.49
C ALA A 22 -3.27 -5.99 14.07
N TYR A 23 -2.66 -5.20 13.17
CA TYR A 23 -3.30 -3.99 12.63
C TYR A 23 -4.61 -4.25 11.89
N LEU A 24 -4.72 -5.37 11.18
CA LEU A 24 -5.89 -5.69 10.34
C LEU A 24 -7.03 -6.38 11.10
N THR A 25 -6.81 -6.82 12.34
CA THR A 25 -7.79 -7.58 13.14
C THR A 25 -8.23 -6.87 14.41
N THR A 26 -7.85 -5.59 14.57
CA THR A 26 -8.34 -4.73 15.64
C THR A 26 -9.87 -4.58 15.60
N GLN A 27 -10.47 -4.40 16.78
CA GLN A 27 -11.89 -4.08 16.94
C GLN A 27 -12.03 -2.79 17.78
N PRO A 28 -12.83 -1.79 17.34
CA PRO A 28 -13.57 -1.74 16.06
C PRO A 28 -12.65 -1.72 14.83
N ALA A 29 -13.22 -1.73 13.62
CA ALA A 29 -12.46 -1.83 12.38
C ALA A 29 -11.28 -0.82 12.32
N PRO A 30 -10.15 -1.17 11.64
CA PRO A 30 -8.94 -0.35 11.63
C PRO A 30 -9.21 1.09 11.16
N SER A 31 -8.56 2.06 11.79
CA SER A 31 -8.60 3.46 11.35
C SER A 31 -7.83 3.67 10.04
N GLN A 32 -7.98 4.84 9.41
CA GLN A 32 -7.18 5.19 8.22
C GLN A 32 -5.67 5.26 8.55
N ASP A 33 -5.32 5.71 9.75
CA ASP A 33 -3.92 5.76 10.20
C ASP A 33 -3.34 4.36 10.37
N ASP A 34 -4.11 3.42 10.94
CA ASP A 34 -3.73 2.02 11.04
C ASP A 34 -3.51 1.40 9.65
N LEU A 35 -4.40 1.70 8.70
CA LEU A 35 -4.29 1.21 7.32
C LEU A 35 -3.07 1.81 6.59
N SER A 36 -2.69 3.06 6.89
CA SER A 36 -1.47 3.67 6.36
C SER A 36 -0.21 2.93 6.83
N ILE A 37 -0.15 2.56 8.12
CA ILE A 37 0.94 1.74 8.66
C ILE A 37 0.91 0.33 8.06
N ALA A 38 -0.26 -0.30 8.01
CA ALA A 38 -0.44 -1.62 7.41
C ALA A 38 0.01 -1.67 5.94
N THR A 39 -0.25 -0.60 5.18
CA THR A 39 0.20 -0.45 3.78
C THR A 39 1.72 -0.45 3.67
N GLN A 40 2.42 0.25 4.57
CA GLN A 40 3.88 0.27 4.61
C GLN A 40 4.46 -1.11 4.95
N ILE A 41 3.84 -1.81 5.91
CA ILE A 41 4.22 -3.16 6.29
C ILE A 41 4.01 -4.14 5.13
N ALA A 42 2.84 -4.11 4.49
CA ALA A 42 2.53 -4.96 3.34
C ALA A 42 3.52 -4.73 2.19
N LYS A 43 3.86 -3.46 1.89
CA LYS A 43 4.87 -3.09 0.89
C LYS A 43 6.25 -3.68 1.22
N TRP A 44 6.64 -3.69 2.49
CA TRP A 44 7.90 -4.29 2.92
C TRP A 44 7.88 -5.82 2.79
N ILE A 45 6.80 -6.49 3.23
CA ILE A 45 6.64 -7.95 3.13
C ILE A 45 6.68 -8.39 1.67
N SER A 46 5.97 -7.71 0.76
CA SER A 46 5.97 -8.04 -0.66
C SER A 46 7.37 -8.00 -1.31
N LYS A 47 8.29 -7.19 -0.78
CA LYS A 47 9.69 -7.16 -1.24
C LYS A 47 10.54 -8.33 -0.73
N GLN A 48 10.07 -9.08 0.27
CA GLN A 48 10.78 -10.25 0.81
C GLN A 48 10.48 -11.54 0.03
N GLN A 49 9.48 -11.52 -0.86
CA GLN A 49 9.10 -12.67 -1.66
C GLN A 49 10.26 -13.09 -2.59
N ASN A 50 10.50 -14.40 -2.67
CA ASN A 50 11.51 -14.99 -3.53
C ASN A 50 10.99 -15.15 -4.98
N PRO A 51 11.88 -15.41 -5.97
CA PRO A 51 11.48 -15.57 -7.37
C PRO A 51 10.47 -16.69 -7.65
N ASN A 52 10.31 -17.64 -6.74
CA ASN A 52 9.38 -18.76 -6.85
C ASN A 52 8.04 -18.49 -6.13
N GLY A 53 7.85 -17.28 -5.60
CA GLY A 53 6.61 -16.87 -4.93
C GLY A 53 6.51 -17.23 -3.44
N GLY A 54 7.53 -17.86 -2.86
CA GLY A 54 7.60 -18.16 -1.42
C GLY A 54 8.44 -17.16 -0.63
N PHE A 55 8.63 -17.42 0.66
CA PHE A 55 9.56 -16.69 1.52
C PHE A 55 10.74 -17.59 1.90
N SER A 56 11.39 -17.37 3.05
CA SER A 56 12.63 -18.05 3.41
C SER A 56 12.40 -19.40 4.10
N SER A 57 11.23 -19.63 4.71
CA SER A 57 10.85 -20.87 5.37
C SER A 57 9.37 -21.23 5.14
N THR A 58 8.88 -22.29 5.79
CA THR A 58 7.47 -22.69 5.71
C THR A 58 6.57 -21.73 6.50
N GLN A 59 6.97 -21.38 7.73
CA GLN A 59 6.14 -20.60 8.65
C GLN A 59 6.02 -19.14 8.18
N ASP A 60 7.13 -18.52 7.80
CA ASP A 60 7.09 -17.14 7.29
C ASP A 60 6.23 -17.02 6.02
N THR A 61 6.27 -18.04 5.15
CA THR A 61 5.44 -18.10 3.96
C THR A 61 3.96 -18.19 4.30
N VAL A 62 3.57 -19.09 5.22
CA VAL A 62 2.17 -19.26 5.62
C VAL A 62 1.62 -17.97 6.23
N VAL A 63 2.34 -17.38 7.19
CA VAL A 63 1.87 -16.19 7.90
C VAL A 63 1.89 -14.95 7.00
N ALA A 64 2.90 -14.79 6.14
CA ALA A 64 2.95 -13.68 5.19
C ALA A 64 1.80 -13.74 4.18
N LEU A 65 1.48 -14.92 3.63
CA LEU A 65 0.34 -15.07 2.72
C LEU A 65 -0.99 -14.82 3.43
N GLN A 66 -1.13 -15.25 4.69
CA GLN A 66 -2.31 -14.95 5.50
C GLN A 66 -2.46 -13.44 5.74
N ALA A 67 -1.37 -12.75 6.07
CA ALA A 67 -1.36 -11.31 6.34
C ALA A 67 -1.66 -10.50 5.08
N LEU A 68 -0.98 -10.81 3.96
CA LEU A 68 -1.18 -10.13 2.68
C LEU A 68 -2.59 -10.37 2.10
N SER A 69 -3.15 -11.57 2.25
CA SER A 69 -4.52 -11.85 1.80
C SER A 69 -5.57 -11.07 2.61
N ARG A 70 -5.39 -10.96 3.94
CA ARG A 70 -6.25 -10.10 4.77
C ARG A 70 -6.11 -8.62 4.39
N TYR A 71 -4.89 -8.14 4.18
CA TYR A 71 -4.64 -6.77 3.71
C TYR A 71 -5.35 -6.51 2.37
N GLY A 72 -5.25 -7.47 1.43
CA GLY A 72 -5.96 -7.42 0.16
C GLY A 72 -7.48 -7.33 0.35
N ALA A 73 -8.06 -8.11 1.27
CA ALA A 73 -9.49 -8.04 1.57
C ALA A 73 -9.92 -6.69 2.16
N SER A 74 -9.05 -6.03 2.94
CA SER A 74 -9.33 -4.69 3.52
C SER A 74 -9.20 -3.55 2.51
N THR A 75 -8.33 -3.68 1.51
CA THR A 75 -8.04 -2.59 0.55
C THR A 75 -8.72 -2.77 -0.81
N TYR A 76 -9.18 -3.97 -1.13
CA TYR A 76 -9.79 -4.27 -2.43
C TYR A 76 -11.28 -3.92 -2.45
N ALA A 77 -11.65 -2.95 -3.29
CA ALA A 77 -13.03 -2.66 -3.61
C ALA A 77 -13.54 -3.59 -4.73
N LYS A 78 -14.51 -4.46 -4.39
CA LYS A 78 -15.09 -5.43 -5.33
C LYS A 78 -15.90 -4.78 -6.47
N SER A 79 -16.39 -3.55 -6.31
CA SER A 79 -17.31 -2.91 -7.26
C SER A 79 -16.63 -2.37 -8.54
N GLY A 80 -15.32 -2.50 -8.69
CA GLY A 80 -14.61 -1.80 -9.77
C GLY A 80 -14.61 -0.27 -9.58
N GLY A 81 -14.91 0.18 -8.35
CA GLY A 81 -15.00 1.57 -7.97
C GLY A 81 -13.78 2.38 -8.41
N ALA A 82 -14.04 3.39 -9.22
CA ALA A 82 -13.05 4.38 -9.58
C ALA A 82 -12.86 5.34 -8.40
N SER A 83 -11.61 5.74 -8.17
CA SER A 83 -11.25 6.79 -7.21
C SER A 83 -10.56 7.93 -7.94
N THR A 84 -10.97 9.15 -7.60
CA THR A 84 -10.34 10.38 -8.07
C THR A 84 -9.47 10.95 -6.96
N VAL A 85 -8.16 11.05 -7.20
CA VAL A 85 -7.25 11.82 -6.35
C VAL A 85 -7.13 13.22 -6.91
N THR A 86 -7.42 14.22 -6.09
CA THR A 86 -7.26 15.64 -6.43
C THR A 86 -6.10 16.20 -5.63
N LEU A 87 -5.12 16.77 -6.33
CA LEU A 87 -4.00 17.51 -5.75
C LEU A 87 -4.19 18.99 -6.06
N GLN A 88 -4.14 19.84 -5.05
CA GLN A 88 -4.29 21.29 -5.19
C GLN A 88 -3.15 22.02 -4.50
N SER A 89 -2.78 23.18 -5.01
CA SER A 89 -1.89 24.14 -4.34
C SER A 89 -2.60 25.47 -4.11
N THR A 90 -2.11 26.24 -3.15
CA THR A 90 -2.58 27.60 -2.86
C THR A 90 -2.46 28.55 -4.06
N GLY A 91 -1.52 28.29 -4.98
CA GLY A 91 -1.24 29.10 -6.17
C GLY A 91 -2.06 28.79 -7.43
N ASN A 92 -3.31 28.32 -7.31
CA ASN A 92 -4.21 27.93 -8.43
C ASN A 92 -3.79 26.68 -9.23
N PHE A 93 -2.81 25.92 -8.76
CA PHE A 93 -2.49 24.63 -9.37
C PHE A 93 -3.48 23.56 -8.92
N GLN A 94 -4.01 22.79 -9.88
CA GLN A 94 -4.82 21.61 -9.62
C GLN A 94 -4.46 20.49 -10.60
N ALA A 95 -4.33 19.27 -10.06
CA ALA A 95 -4.20 18.05 -10.85
C ALA A 95 -5.17 16.99 -10.33
N GLN A 96 -5.59 16.11 -11.23
CA GLN A 96 -6.45 14.98 -10.90
C GLN A 96 -5.87 13.69 -11.46
N PHE A 97 -5.94 12.63 -10.66
CA PHE A 97 -5.58 11.28 -11.05
C PHE A 97 -6.82 10.41 -10.91
N GLN A 98 -7.13 9.64 -11.96
CA GLN A 98 -8.22 8.67 -11.93
C GLN A 98 -7.62 7.28 -11.77
N VAL A 99 -8.07 6.54 -10.77
CA VAL A 99 -7.63 5.17 -10.48
C VAL A 99 -8.82 4.24 -10.56
N ASP A 100 -8.79 3.27 -11.46
CA ASP A 100 -9.81 2.25 -11.65
C ASP A 100 -9.19 0.86 -11.81
N HIS A 101 -10.03 -0.14 -12.05
CA HIS A 101 -9.60 -1.53 -12.21
C HIS A 101 -8.65 -1.77 -13.39
N THR A 102 -8.68 -0.93 -14.42
CA THR A 102 -7.84 -1.03 -15.62
C THR A 102 -6.44 -0.45 -15.41
N ASN A 103 -6.32 0.55 -14.53
CA ASN A 103 -5.06 1.29 -14.35
C ASN A 103 -4.45 1.17 -12.93
N ARG A 104 -5.06 0.42 -12.00
CA ARG A 104 -4.56 0.23 -10.62
C ARG A 104 -3.13 -0.32 -10.49
N LEU A 105 -2.59 -0.95 -11.54
CA LEU A 105 -1.21 -1.45 -11.58
C LEU A 105 -0.22 -0.43 -12.16
N LEU A 106 -0.73 0.65 -12.77
CA LEU A 106 0.08 1.70 -13.37
C LEU A 106 0.43 2.76 -12.33
N LEU A 107 1.72 3.00 -12.14
CA LEU A 107 2.18 4.12 -11.33
C LEU A 107 2.00 5.43 -12.10
N GLN A 108 1.10 6.28 -11.62
CA GLN A 108 0.87 7.62 -12.14
C GLN A 108 1.78 8.61 -11.39
N ARG A 109 2.45 9.52 -12.10
CA ARG A 109 3.38 10.49 -11.52
C ARG A 109 3.22 11.85 -12.20
N MET A 110 3.52 12.90 -11.45
CA MET A 110 3.55 14.26 -11.96
C MET A 110 4.60 15.06 -11.18
N ALA A 111 5.32 15.95 -11.86
CA ALA A 111 6.19 16.90 -11.19
C ALA A 111 5.35 18.00 -10.56
N LEU A 112 5.64 18.32 -9.29
CA LEU A 112 5.05 19.48 -8.64
C LEU A 112 5.59 20.77 -9.29
N PRO A 113 4.75 21.79 -9.50
CA PRO A 113 5.18 23.02 -10.17
C PRO A 113 6.25 23.77 -9.37
N GLU A 114 6.15 23.77 -8.04
CA GLU A 114 7.09 24.46 -7.15
C GLU A 114 7.43 23.60 -5.91
N VAL A 115 8.69 23.65 -5.48
CA VAL A 115 9.18 22.99 -4.26
C VAL A 115 10.14 23.96 -3.53
N PRO A 116 9.84 24.40 -2.29
CA PRO A 116 8.71 24.01 -1.45
C PRO A 116 7.39 24.66 -1.90
N GLY A 117 6.27 24.03 -1.56
CA GLY A 117 4.93 24.58 -1.80
C GLY A 117 3.90 23.93 -0.88
N ASP A 118 2.79 24.62 -0.65
CA ASP A 118 1.66 24.10 0.12
C ASP A 118 0.74 23.32 -0.81
N TYR A 119 0.59 22.03 -0.53
CA TYR A 119 -0.23 21.12 -1.31
C TYR A 119 -1.23 20.38 -0.43
N THR A 120 -2.45 20.23 -0.92
CA THR A 120 -3.51 19.44 -0.28
C THR A 120 -3.97 18.34 -1.22
N THR A 121 -4.20 17.16 -0.66
CA THR A 121 -4.69 15.98 -1.39
C THR A 121 -6.06 15.58 -0.90
N GLY A 122 -7.02 15.45 -1.80
CA GLY A 122 -8.34 14.87 -1.54
C GLY A 122 -8.54 13.61 -2.35
N VAL A 123 -9.27 12.64 -1.79
CA VAL A 123 -9.65 11.41 -2.50
C VAL A 123 -11.16 11.25 -2.42
N THR A 124 -11.80 10.98 -3.55
CA THR A 124 -13.23 10.66 -3.63
C THR A 124 -13.42 9.37 -4.43
N GLY A 125 -14.52 8.64 -4.18
CA GLY A 125 -14.82 7.36 -4.83
C GLY A 125 -14.87 6.19 -3.84
N GLU A 126 -14.81 4.98 -4.38
CA GLU A 126 -15.05 3.73 -3.62
C GLU A 126 -13.79 2.86 -3.45
N GLY A 127 -12.68 3.18 -4.11
CA GLY A 127 -11.43 2.42 -4.04
C GLY A 127 -10.37 3.02 -3.11
N CYS A 128 -9.42 2.19 -2.67
CA CYS A 128 -8.23 2.64 -1.95
C CYS A 128 -7.11 3.06 -2.91
N VAL A 129 -6.45 4.18 -2.62
CA VAL A 129 -5.31 4.69 -3.41
C VAL A 129 -4.11 4.94 -2.50
N TYR A 130 -2.93 4.54 -2.96
CA TYR A 130 -1.67 4.84 -2.29
C TYR A 130 -0.99 6.05 -2.95
N VAL A 131 -0.71 7.08 -2.15
CA VAL A 131 -0.04 8.32 -2.59
C VAL A 131 1.33 8.39 -1.90
N GLN A 132 2.39 8.68 -2.66
CA GLN A 132 3.79 8.76 -2.21
C GLN A 132 4.50 9.97 -2.82
#